data_AF-A0A3G7TM55-F1
#
_entry.id   AF-A0A3G7TM55-F1
#
_cell.length_a   1.000
_cell.length_b   1.000
_cell.length_c   1.000
_cell.angle_alpha   90.00
_cell.angle_beta   90.00
_cell.angle_gamma   90.00
#
_symmetry.space_group_name_H-M   'P 1'
#
loop_
_entity.id
_entity.type
_entity.pdbx_description
1 polymer ?
#
loop_
_entity_poly.entity_id
_entity_poly.type
_entity_poly.pdbx_seq_one_letter_code
_entity_poly.pdbx_strand_id
1 'polypeptide(L)'
;MIDQPLSRFTPIDTHDADQAVFYLDTQASLSDLASSAAHRFTVVRDLMDTLSTLNLKDISDCDLTRVTRGVHLLTLEGCAVLEVIQWRTARES
;
A
#
# COMPACT_ATOMS: atom_id res chain seq x y z
N MET A 1 -3.11 -5.61 26.61
CA MET A 1 -3.56 -4.42 25.86
C MET A 1 -4.35 -4.94 24.68
N ILE A 2 -5.68 -4.93 24.83
CA ILE A 2 -6.78 -5.30 23.91
C ILE A 2 -6.42 -6.25 22.76
N ASP A 3 -6.64 -7.55 22.99
CA ASP A 3 -6.52 -8.66 22.04
C ASP A 3 -7.80 -8.76 21.16
N GLN A 4 -8.21 -7.65 20.55
CA GLN A 4 -9.40 -7.67 19.70
C GLN A 4 -9.05 -8.34 18.37
N PRO A 5 -9.76 -9.40 17.95
CA PRO A 5 -9.49 -10.04 16.67
C PRO A 5 -9.68 -9.02 15.54
N LEU A 6 -8.70 -8.94 14.65
CA LEU A 6 -8.80 -8.10 13.44
C LEU A 6 -10.10 -8.45 12.71
N SER A 7 -10.89 -7.42 12.38
CA SER A 7 -12.00 -7.55 11.44
C SER A 7 -11.48 -8.18 10.16
N ARG A 8 -12.23 -9.10 9.57
CA ARG A 8 -11.84 -9.72 8.28
C ARG A 8 -11.58 -8.65 7.23
N PHE A 9 -12.42 -7.63 7.16
CA PHE A 9 -12.20 -6.49 6.28
C PHE A 9 -11.85 -5.27 7.11
N THR A 10 -10.63 -4.74 6.90
CA THR A 10 -10.16 -3.51 7.54
C THR A 10 -10.13 -2.39 6.51
N PRO A 11 -10.74 -1.23 6.78
CA PRO A 11 -10.71 -0.11 5.86
C PRO A 11 -9.28 0.42 5.71
N ILE A 12 -8.93 0.83 4.50
CA ILE A 12 -7.68 1.52 4.20
C ILE A 12 -7.99 3.00 4.02
N ASP A 13 -7.35 3.86 4.81
CA ASP A 13 -7.58 5.30 4.73
C ASP A 13 -6.74 5.94 3.62
N THR A 14 -7.36 6.10 2.46
CA THR A 14 -6.80 6.77 1.28
C THR A 14 -6.99 8.29 1.30
N HIS A 15 -7.64 8.85 2.34
CA HIS A 15 -7.91 10.28 2.52
C HIS A 15 -8.62 10.97 1.34
N ASP A 16 -9.34 10.20 0.52
CA ASP A 16 -10.02 10.69 -0.69
C ASP A 16 -11.55 10.62 -0.62
N ALA A 17 -12.11 10.08 0.45
CA ALA A 17 -13.55 9.99 0.69
C ALA A 17 -13.89 10.09 2.19
N ASP A 18 -15.08 10.61 2.51
CA ASP A 18 -15.60 10.68 3.87
C ASP A 18 -15.93 9.30 4.46
N GLN A 19 -16.15 8.31 3.60
CA GLN A 19 -16.43 6.93 3.97
C GLN A 19 -15.42 5.99 3.31
N ALA A 20 -14.89 5.05 4.08
CA ALA A 20 -13.99 4.04 3.56
C ALA A 20 -14.69 3.18 2.50
N VAL A 21 -14.10 3.14 1.30
CA VAL A 21 -14.57 2.31 0.18
C VAL A 21 -13.61 1.17 -0.15
N PHE A 22 -12.34 1.32 0.24
CA PHE A 22 -11.30 0.31 0.01
C PHE A 22 -11.01 -0.47 1.30
N TYR A 23 -10.99 -1.79 1.18
CA TYR A 23 -10.87 -2.71 2.31
C TYR A 23 -9.84 -3.80 2.04
N LEU A 24 -9.05 -4.11 3.07
CA LEU A 24 -8.10 -5.21 3.09
C LEU A 24 -8.72 -6.46 3.73
N ASP A 25 -8.72 -7.59 3.03
CA ASP A 25 -9.05 -8.90 3.61
C ASP A 25 -7.89 -9.40 4.47
N THR A 26 -7.96 -9.18 5.78
CA THR A 26 -6.92 -9.55 6.76
C THR A 26 -6.77 -11.07 6.92
N GLN A 27 -7.76 -11.85 6.46
CA GLN A 27 -7.79 -13.30 6.54
C GLN A 27 -7.38 -14.00 5.25
N ALA A 28 -7.04 -13.25 4.18
CA ALA A 28 -6.43 -13.82 2.98
C ALA A 28 -5.15 -14.62 3.31
N SER A 29 -4.72 -15.52 2.42
CA SER A 29 -3.51 -16.32 2.71
C SER A 29 -2.28 -15.43 2.89
N LEU A 30 -1.34 -15.80 3.76
CA LEU A 30 -0.09 -15.03 3.94
C LEU A 30 0.69 -14.88 2.63
N SER A 31 0.61 -15.89 1.75
CA SER A 31 1.19 -15.84 0.41
C SER A 31 0.54 -14.75 -0.45
N ASP A 32 -0.80 -14.71 -0.51
CA ASP A 32 -1.53 -13.71 -1.30
C ASP A 32 -1.30 -12.30 -0.76
N LEU A 33 -1.29 -12.14 0.58
CA LEU A 33 -0.95 -10.88 1.22
C LEU A 33 0.48 -10.45 0.86
N ALA A 34 1.46 -11.36 0.95
CA ALA A 34 2.85 -11.04 0.61
C ALA A 34 3.01 -10.68 -0.88
N SER A 35 2.40 -11.43 -1.79
CA SER A 35 2.38 -11.12 -3.22
C SER A 35 1.71 -9.77 -3.51
N SER A 36 0.62 -9.47 -2.81
CA SER A 36 -0.14 -8.22 -2.92
C SER A 36 0.69 -7.00 -2.45
N ALA A 37 1.41 -7.13 -1.33
CA ALA A 37 2.34 -6.09 -0.86
C ALA A 37 3.54 -5.94 -1.81
N ALA A 38 4.16 -7.05 -2.20
CA ALA A 38 5.32 -7.05 -3.08
C ALA A 38 5.00 -6.38 -4.42
N HIS A 39 3.85 -6.69 -5.03
CA HIS A 39 3.45 -6.08 -6.30
C HIS A 39 3.36 -4.55 -6.20
N ARG A 40 2.78 -4.00 -5.12
CA ARG A 40 2.71 -2.55 -4.91
C ARG A 40 4.09 -1.92 -4.80
N PHE A 41 4.98 -2.53 -4.02
CA PHE A 41 6.35 -2.02 -3.86
C PHE A 41 7.17 -2.15 -5.14
N THR A 42 6.91 -3.16 -5.98
CA THR A 42 7.50 -3.24 -7.32
C THR A 42 7.06 -2.08 -8.19
N VAL A 43 5.75 -1.79 -8.26
CA VAL A 43 5.25 -0.64 -9.05
C VAL A 43 5.80 0.68 -8.52
N VAL A 44 5.86 0.86 -7.19
CA VAL A 44 6.48 2.04 -6.57
C VAL A 44 7.94 2.17 -6.98
N ARG A 45 8.70 1.07 -6.94
CA ARG A 45 10.10 1.05 -7.36
C ARG A 45 10.25 1.44 -8.82
N ASP A 46 9.48 0.83 -9.71
CA ASP A 46 9.55 1.10 -11.15
C ASP A 46 9.21 2.58 -11.47
N LEU A 47 8.22 3.14 -10.78
CA LEU A 47 7.87 4.57 -10.89
C LEU A 47 8.99 5.48 -10.37
N MET A 48 9.61 5.13 -9.25
CA MET A 48 10.73 5.89 -8.67
C MET A 48 12.00 5.79 -9.53
N ASP A 49 12.29 4.62 -10.10
CA ASP A 49 13.40 4.43 -11.03
C ASP A 49 13.19 5.27 -12.30
N THR A 50 11.95 5.33 -12.80
CA THR A 50 11.57 6.23 -13.90
C THR A 50 11.85 7.69 -13.54
N LEU A 51 11.37 8.16 -12.38
CA LEU A 51 11.62 9.54 -11.93
C LEU A 51 13.11 9.84 -11.71
N SER A 52 13.91 8.85 -11.31
CA SER A 52 15.35 9.02 -11.08
C SER A 52 16.15 9.21 -12.37
N THR A 53 15.63 8.72 -13.50
CA THR A 53 16.29 8.74 -14.81
C THR A 53 15.73 9.80 -15.76
N LEU A 54 14.55 10.33 -15.47
CA LEU A 54 13.95 11.42 -16.25
C LEU A 54 14.66 12.76 -16.01
N ASN A 55 14.79 13.56 -17.06
CA ASN A 55 15.14 14.97 -16.91
C ASN A 55 13.92 15.72 -16.35
N LEU A 56 13.88 15.87 -15.03
CA LEU A 56 12.79 16.52 -14.31
C LEU A 56 12.60 18.00 -14.65
N LYS A 57 13.51 18.62 -15.41
CA LYS A 57 13.39 20.04 -15.81
C LYS A 57 12.23 20.28 -16.79
N ASP A 58 11.85 19.27 -17.56
CA ASP A 58 10.84 19.37 -18.62
C ASP A 58 9.54 18.60 -18.29
N ILE A 59 9.43 18.05 -17.08
CA ILE A 59 8.20 17.38 -16.63
C ILE A 59 7.16 18.42 -16.24
N SER A 60 5.90 18.20 -16.61
CA SER A 60 4.84 19.06 -16.11
C SER A 60 4.61 18.80 -14.62
N ASP A 61 4.36 19.86 -13.84
CA ASP A 61 4.00 19.74 -12.41
C ASP A 61 2.80 18.81 -12.21
N CYS A 62 1.88 18.78 -13.18
CA CYS A 62 0.73 17.88 -13.20
C CYS A 62 1.14 16.41 -13.29
N ASP A 63 2.10 16.06 -14.14
CA ASP A 63 2.55 14.67 -14.29
C ASP A 63 3.31 14.21 -13.05
N LEU A 64 4.19 15.06 -12.52
CA LEU A 64 4.90 14.77 -11.27
C LEU A 64 3.92 14.57 -10.10
N THR A 65 2.90 15.42 -9.99
CA THR A 65 1.85 15.30 -8.96
C THR A 65 1.05 14.00 -9.10
N ARG A 66 0.71 13.59 -10.33
CA ARG A 66 -0.02 12.33 -10.58
C ARG A 66 0.81 11.11 -10.19
N VAL A 67 2.08 11.07 -10.60
CA VAL A 67 2.99 9.95 -10.28
C VAL A 67 3.22 9.87 -8.78
N THR A 68 3.53 10.99 -8.13
CA THR A 68 3.77 11.03 -6.67
C THR A 68 2.52 10.62 -5.89
N ARG A 69 1.31 11.03 -6.31
CA ARG A 69 0.05 10.55 -5.71
C ARG A 69 -0.11 9.04 -5.86
N GLY A 70 0.17 8.49 -7.05
CA GLY A 70 0.12 7.05 -7.28
C GLY A 70 1.09 6.28 -6.39
N VAL A 71 2.32 6.77 -6.27
CA VAL A 71 3.34 6.17 -5.39
C VAL A 71 2.91 6.23 -3.93
N HIS A 72 2.37 7.36 -3.49
CA HIS A 72 1.87 7.52 -2.13
C HIS A 72 0.80 6.48 -1.80
N LEU A 73 -0.22 6.34 -2.66
CA LEU A 73 -1.31 5.38 -2.46
C LEU A 73 -0.81 3.93 -2.44
N LEU A 74 0.02 3.54 -3.41
CA LEU A 74 0.56 2.18 -3.47
C LEU A 74 1.46 1.86 -2.27
N THR A 75 2.24 2.83 -1.81
CA THR A 75 3.08 2.66 -0.61
C THR A 75 2.20 2.49 0.63
N LEU A 76 1.18 3.33 0.79
CA LEU A 76 0.23 3.27 1.90
C LEU A 76 -0.46 1.90 1.95
N GLU A 77 -1.01 1.45 0.82
CA GLU A 77 -1.65 0.14 0.73
C GLU A 77 -0.66 -1.01 1.01
N GLY A 78 0.56 -0.92 0.47
CA GLY A 78 1.61 -1.92 0.71
C GLY A 78 1.98 -2.04 2.19
N CYS A 79 2.13 -0.92 2.88
CA CYS A 79 2.40 -0.88 4.32
C CYS A 79 1.27 -1.52 5.13
N ALA A 80 0.01 -1.18 4.83
CA ALA A 80 -1.13 -1.75 5.53
C ALA A 80 -1.20 -3.29 5.39
N VAL A 81 -0.86 -3.82 4.21
CA VAL A 81 -0.77 -5.28 4.00
C VAL A 81 0.37 -5.90 4.82
N LEU A 82 1.55 -5.25 4.86
CA LEU A 82 2.68 -5.71 5.67
C LEU A 82 2.38 -5.70 7.18
N GLU A 83 1.60 -4.74 7.67
CA GLU A 83 1.18 -4.68 9.07
C GLU A 83 0.32 -5.89 9.45
N VAL A 84 -0.61 -6.29 8.57
CA VAL A 84 -1.42 -7.50 8.77
C VAL A 84 -0.54 -8.75 8.76
N ILE A 85 0.40 -8.87 7.82
CA ILE A 85 1.33 -10.00 7.77
C ILE A 85 2.10 -10.10 9.09
N GLN A 86 2.72 -9.00 9.53
CA GLN A 86 3.50 -8.95 10.78
C GLN A 86 2.66 -9.34 11.99
N TRP A 87 1.44 -8.79 12.09
CA TRP A 87 0.52 -9.12 13.18
C TRP A 87 0.16 -10.61 13.19
N ARG A 88 -0.07 -11.22 12.03
CA ARG A 88 -0.40 -12.65 11.93
C ARG A 88 0.79 -13.53 12.26
N THR A 89 1.97 -13.23 11.69
CA THR A 89 3.18 -14.02 11.94
C THR A 89 3.60 -13.97 13.41
N ALA A 90 3.39 -12.85 14.10
CA ALA A 90 3.68 -12.71 15.52
C ALA A 90 2.76 -13.55 16.43
N ARG A 91 1.58 -13.97 15.95
CA ARG A 91 0.62 -14.80 16.70
C ARG A 91 0.74 -16.29 16.38
N GLU A 92 1.39 -16.62 15.26
CA GLU A 92 1.69 -18.00 14.84
C GLU A 92 3.06 -18.50 15.37
N SER A 93 3.82 -17.63 16.06
CA SER A 93 5.13 -17.92 16.69
C SER A 93 4.99 -18.27 18.17
#